data_AF-A0A3C0N014-F1
#
_entry.id   AF-A0A3C0N014-F1
#
_cell.length_a   1.000
_cell.length_b   1.000
_cell.length_c   1.000
_cell.angle_alpha   90.00
_cell.angle_beta   90.00
_cell.angle_gamma   90.00
#
_symmetry.space_group_name_H-M   'P 1'
#
loop_
_entity.id
_entity.type
_entity.pdbx_description
1 polymer ?
#
loop_
_entity_poly.entity_id
_entity_poly.type
_entity_poly.pdbx_seq_one_letter_code
_entity_poly.pdbx_strand_id
1 'polypeptide(L)' 'MEDIKSKSVELEVEGNTVEEAVKKAAELLHVPKERIAVKILSEEQKGLFGMPGAKPAKIRAGIKPPHLDKKKP' A
#
# COMPACT_ATOMS: atom_id res chain seq x y z
N MET A 1 -8.09 15.18 -19.61
CA MET A 1 -7.10 14.49 -18.77
C MET A 1 -7.80 14.25 -17.45
N GLU A 2 -8.43 13.09 -17.36
CA GLU A 2 -9.14 12.59 -16.18
C GLU A 2 -8.13 12.48 -15.02
N ASP A 3 -8.41 12.72 -13.73
CA ASP A 3 -9.64 12.58 -12.98
C ASP A 3 -9.70 13.60 -11.82
N ILE A 4 -10.88 14.18 -11.65
CA ILE A 4 -11.35 14.74 -10.40
C ILE A 4 -11.65 13.55 -9.48
N LYS A 5 -10.81 13.26 -8.48
CA LYS A 5 -11.26 12.46 -7.33
C LYS A 5 -10.49 12.77 -6.06
N SER A 6 -10.83 13.92 -5.48
CA SER A 6 -10.71 14.19 -4.05
C SER A 6 -11.69 13.31 -3.25
N LYS A 7 -11.56 11.99 -3.38
CA LYS A 7 -12.15 11.01 -2.47
C LYS A 7 -10.97 10.27 -1.86
N SER A 8 -10.94 10.16 -0.54
CA SER A 8 -9.93 9.40 0.19
C SER A 8 -10.01 7.94 -0.24
N VAL A 9 -9.39 7.60 -1.38
CA VAL A 9 -9.37 6.25 -1.91
C VAL A 9 -8.23 5.54 -1.22
N GLU A 10 -8.61 4.67 -0.30
CA GLU A 10 -7.74 3.74 0.37
C GLU A 10 -8.28 2.32 0.16
N LEU A 11 -7.38 1.40 -0.17
CA LEU A 11 -7.69 0.01 -0.40
C LEU A 11 -6.74 -0.90 0.37
N GLU A 12 -7.20 -2.09 0.69
CA GLU A 12 -6.40 -3.13 1.33
C GLU A 12 -5.93 -4.10 0.26
N VAL A 13 -4.62 -4.34 0.22
CA VAL A 13 -3.98 -5.25 -0.74
C VAL A 13 -3.24 -6.32 0.02
N GLU A 14 -3.47 -7.56 -0.41
CA GLU A 14 -2.76 -8.74 0.06
C GLU A 14 -1.76 -9.18 -1.01
N GLY A 15 -0.56 -9.56 -0.59
CA GLY A 15 0.50 -10.02 -1.47
C GLY A 15 1.35 -11.08 -0.78
N ASN A 16 2.07 -11.86 -1.57
CA ASN A 16 3.04 -12.80 -1.00
C ASN A 16 4.08 -12.06 -0.15
N THR A 17 4.43 -10.85 -0.59
CA THR A 17 5.35 -9.95 0.11
C THR A 17 4.76 -8.55 0.24
N VAL A 18 5.24 -7.77 1.20
CA VAL A 18 4.90 -6.35 1.38
C VAL A 18 5.20 -5.59 0.09
N GLU A 19 6.33 -5.89 -0.55
CA GLU A 19 6.76 -5.24 -1.79
C GLU A 19 5.81 -5.54 -2.96
N GLU A 20 5.35 -6.80 -3.08
CA GLU A 20 4.36 -7.19 -4.09
C GLU A 20 3.01 -6.50 -3.84
N ALA A 21 2.58 -6.43 -2.58
CA ALA A 21 1.35 -5.76 -2.21
C ALA A 21 1.41 -4.25 -2.50
N VAL A 22 2.56 -3.61 -2.22
CA VAL A 22 2.78 -2.18 -2.50
C VAL A 22 2.74 -1.90 -4.00
N LYS A 23 3.37 -2.75 -4.80
CA LYS A 23 3.40 -2.60 -6.25
C LYS A 23 1.99 -2.71 -6.84
N LYS A 24 1.25 -3.75 -6.47
CA LYS A 24 -0.17 -3.94 -6.84
C LYS A 24 -1.01 -2.73 -6.45
N ALA A 25 -0.83 -2.20 -5.24
CA ALA A 25 -1.57 -1.04 -4.79
C ALA A 25 -1.27 0.23 -5.61
N ALA A 26 -0.01 0.48 -5.95
CA ALA A 26 0.40 1.61 -6.77
C ALA A 26 -0.18 1.51 -8.20
N GLU A 27 -0.18 0.31 -8.78
CA GLU A 27 -0.79 0.05 -10.08
C GLU A 27 -2.31 0.27 -10.04
N LEU A 28 -3.01 -0.27 -9.04
CA LEU A 28 -4.46 -0.09 -8.87
C LEU A 28 -4.87 1.38 -8.70
N LEU A 29 -4.04 2.17 -8.02
CA LEU A 29 -4.28 3.60 -7.80
C LEU A 29 -3.76 4.47 -8.96
N HIS A 30 -3.09 3.89 -9.97
CA HIS A 30 -2.49 4.61 -11.10
C HIS A 30 -1.59 5.79 -10.68
N VAL A 31 -0.93 5.67 -9.52
CA VAL A 31 -0.06 6.72 -8.97
C VAL A 31 1.26 6.13 -8.49
N PRO A 32 2.35 6.90 -8.51
CA PRO A 32 3.63 6.43 -8.00
C PRO A 32 3.56 6.12 -6.49
N LYS A 33 4.35 5.13 -6.06
CA LYS A 33 4.45 4.71 -4.65
C LYS A 33 4.75 5.85 -3.66
N GLU A 34 5.35 6.93 -4.15
CA GLU A 34 5.70 8.14 -3.39
C GLU A 34 4.47 9.00 -3.05
N ARG A 35 3.41 8.93 -3.87
CA ARG A 35 2.16 9.67 -3.68
C ARG A 35 1.10 8.87 -2.91
N ILE A 36 1.41 7.63 -2.55
CA ILE A 36 0.53 6.78 -1.74
C ILE A 36 1.08 6.61 -0.32
N ALA A 37 0.18 6.62 0.64
CA ALA A 37 0.41 6.12 1.99
C ALA A 37 0.33 4.60 1.94
N VAL A 38 1.44 3.92 2.21
CA VAL A 38 1.44 2.49 2.51
C VAL A 38 1.45 2.32 4.02
N LYS A 39 0.52 1.51 4.54
CA LYS A 39 0.47 1.10 5.94
C LYS A 39 0.43 -0.41 6.01
N ILE A 40 1.44 -1.02 6.63
CA ILE A 40 1.50 -2.47 6.81
C ILE A 40 0.50 -2.85 7.92
N LEU A 41 -0.49 -3.67 7.58
CA LEU A 41 -1.47 -4.22 8.53
C LEU A 41 -1.02 -5.57 9.08
N SER A 42 -0.37 -6.37 8.24
CA SER A 42 0.33 -7.59 8.63
C SER A 42 1.55 -7.77 7.77
N GLU A 43 2.68 -8.02 8.43
CA GLU A 43 3.90 -8.44 7.76
C GLU A 43 3.71 -9.86 7.23
N GLU A 44 4.23 -10.12 6.02
CA GLU A 44 4.38 -11.46 5.50
C GLU A 44 5.16 -12.32 6.50
N GLN A 45 4.68 -13.53 6.77
CA GLN A 45 5.55 -14.49 7.41
C GLN A 45 6.43 -15.09 6.32
N LYS A 46 7.73 -14.77 6.35
CA LYS A 46 8.70 -15.48 5.52
C LYS A 46 8.89 -16.88 6.11
N GLY A 47 8.69 -17.90 5.27
CA GLY A 47 9.00 -19.28 5.64
C GLY A 47 10.50 -19.47 5.79
N LEU A 48 10.89 -20.50 6.54
CA LEU A 48 12.29 -20.91 6.62
C LEU A 48 12.73 -21.47 5.25
N PHE A 49 13.97 -21.24 4.83
CA PHE A 49 14.53 -21.73 3.56
C PHE A 49 13.85 -21.24 2.28
N GLY A 50 13.43 -19.97 2.22
CA GLY A 50 12.88 -19.39 0.97
C GLY A 50 11.54 -20.01 0.56
N MET A 51 10.88 -20.73 1.48
CA MET A 51 9.53 -21.22 1.28
C MET A 51 8.53 -20.08 1.45
N PRO A 52 7.45 -20.03 0.63
CA PRO A 52 6.34 -19.13 0.87
C PRO A 52 5.77 -19.43 2.26
N GLY A 53 5.80 -18.44 3.16
CA GLY A 53 5.35 -18.69 4.52
C GLY A 53 3.83 -18.69 4.66
N ALA A 54 3.37 -19.10 5.83
CA ALA A 54 1.98 -19.47 6.06
C ALA A 54 0.98 -18.30 5.96
N LYS A 55 1.44 -17.04 6.00
CA LYS A 55 0.59 -15.86 5.98
C LYS A 55 1.09 -14.82 4.97
N PRO A 56 0.23 -14.38 4.03
CA PRO A 56 0.56 -13.30 3.11
C PRO A 56 0.72 -11.96 3.84
N ALA A 57 1.49 -11.05 3.25
CA ALA A 57 1.51 -9.66 3.68
C ALA A 57 0.16 -9.00 3.38
N LYS A 58 -0.30 -8.17 4.31
CA LYS A 58 -1.47 -7.33 4.13
C LYS A 58 -1.08 -5.88 4.37
N ILE A 59 -1.35 -5.03 3.39
CA ILE A 59 -1.12 -3.60 3.48
C ILE A 59 -2.41 -2.83 3.20
N ARG A 60 -2.45 -1.60 3.67
CA ARG A 60 -3.45 -0.60 3.32
C ARG A 60 -2.75 0.51 2.56
N ALA A 61 -3.16 0.74 1.34
CA ALA A 61 -2.62 1.77 0.48
C ALA A 61 -3.69 2.83 0.22
N GLY A 62 -3.34 4.10 0.36
CA GLY A 62 -4.27 5.18 0.05
C GLY A 62 -3.56 6.40 -0.52
N ILE A 63 -4.25 7.18 -1.35
CA ILE A 63 -3.65 8.38 -1.93
C ILE A 63 -3.51 9.45 -0.83
N LYS A 64 -2.28 9.92 -0.57
CA LYS A 64 -2.09 11.06 0.34
C LYS A 64 -2.50 12.33 -0.38
N PRO A 65 -3.39 13.16 0.18
CA PRO A 65 -3.55 14.49 -0.35
C PRO A 65 -2.24 15.27 -0.14
N PRO A 66 -1.82 16.09 -1.12
CA PRO A 66 -0.54 16.82 -1.07
C PRO A 66 -0.45 17.87 0.06
N HIS A 67 -1.51 18.06 0.84
CA HIS A 67 -1.62 19.04 1.93
C HIS A 67 -1.67 18.39 3.34
N LEU A 68 -1.41 17.09 3.47
CA LEU A 68 -1.41 16.41 4.77
C LEU A 68 -0.01 16.30 5.39
N ASP A 69 0.79 17.33 5.25
CA ASP A 69 1.84 17.73 6.20
C ASP A 69 1.19 18.21 7.50
N LYS A 70 0.53 17.28 8.22
CA LYS A 70 0.19 17.52 9.63
C LYS A 70 1.50 17.59 10.41
N LYS A 71 2.02 18.82 10.48
CA LYS A 71 2.82 19.38 11.57
C LYS A 71 2.20 18.86 12.87
N LYS A 72 2.81 17.83 13.43
CA LYS A 72 2.48 17.35 14.77
C LYS A 72 2.92 18.47 15.73
N PRO A 73 2.02 19.06 16.54
CA PRO A 73 2.44 20.00 17.58
C PRO A 73 3.32 19.30 18.63
#